data_AF-A0A261TB79-F1
#
_entry.id   AF-A0A261TB79-F1
#
_cell.length_a   1.000
_cell.length_b   1.000
_cell.length_c   1.000
_cell.angle_alpha   90.00
_cell.angle_beta   90.00
_cell.angle_gamma   90.00
#
_symmetry.space_group_name_H-M   'P 1'
#
loop_
_entity.id
_entity.type
_entity.pdbx_description
1 polymer ?
#
loop_
_entity_poly.entity_id
_entity_poly.type
_entity_poly.pdbx_seq_one_letter_code
_entity_poly.pdbx_strand_id
1 'polypeptide(L)'
;MSSTQKDIDCVVIGAGVVGLAIARALALQGREVLVAEATEAIGTGTSSRNSEVIHAGIYYPANSLKARLCVRGKHLLYAYCAERGLPHKRLGKFIVATSAAEAELLDGIAKRAAANGVDDMQLVSGAQAMRDEPALSCTAALLSPSTGIVDSHALMLSYQGDAEQAGAQVVFHTPLERAEVLPQGGFALSFGGAEPMSLTCHTLINAAGLHAPTLARRIEGLPAASIPPEYLCKGSYFTLSGRAPFSRLIYPVPQHAGLGVHLTLDMGGQAKFGPDTEWIDTEDYTLDPRRAEVFYAAVRTYWPALPDHALAPGYTGIRPKISGPTEPAADFMISGPADHGIDGYVGLYGIESPGLTSSLALAEETLTALSG
;
A
#
# COMPACT_ATOMS: atom_id res chain seq x y z
N MET A 1 -2.97 37.64 23.09
CA MET A 1 -2.44 37.22 21.77
C MET A 1 -3.60 36.54 21.07
N SER A 2 -4.14 37.18 20.02
CA SER A 2 -5.30 36.67 19.29
C SER A 2 -4.91 35.35 18.64
N SER A 3 -5.50 34.22 19.07
CA SER A 3 -5.45 33.02 18.23
C SER A 3 -6.15 33.39 16.94
N THR A 4 -5.40 33.51 15.85
CA THR A 4 -6.02 33.71 14.54
C THR A 4 -6.81 32.45 14.24
N GLN A 5 -8.13 32.53 14.43
CA GLN A 5 -9.06 31.45 14.16
C GLN A 5 -8.83 30.97 12.72
N LYS A 6 -8.49 29.70 12.56
CA LYS A 6 -8.39 29.05 11.25
C LYS A 6 -9.76 28.57 10.83
N ASP A 7 -9.94 28.37 9.52
CA ASP A 7 -11.21 27.88 8.99
C ASP A 7 -11.46 26.42 9.39
N ILE A 8 -10.40 25.59 9.42
CA ILE A 8 -10.46 24.16 9.72
C ILE A 8 -9.32 23.75 10.66
N ASP A 9 -9.53 22.81 11.58
CA ASP A 9 -8.43 22.23 12.37
C ASP A 9 -7.47 21.38 11.50
N CYS A 10 -7.93 20.21 10.99
CA CYS A 10 -7.13 19.32 10.15
C CYS A 10 -7.61 19.29 8.70
N VAL A 11 -6.65 19.35 7.77
CA VAL A 11 -6.88 18.99 6.38
C VAL A 11 -6.02 17.80 5.99
N VAL A 12 -6.64 16.75 5.46
CA VAL A 12 -5.97 15.58 4.89
C VAL A 12 -6.12 15.60 3.37
N ILE A 13 -5.01 15.55 2.64
CA ILE A 13 -5.01 15.55 1.18
C ILE A 13 -4.93 14.11 0.65
N GLY A 14 -5.96 13.69 -0.08
CA GLY A 14 -6.10 12.36 -0.68
C GLY A 14 -6.99 11.42 0.14
N ALA A 15 -8.04 10.90 -0.49
CA ALA A 15 -8.98 9.93 0.07
C ALA A 15 -8.66 8.48 -0.38
N GLY A 16 -7.37 8.16 -0.48
CA GLY A 16 -6.91 6.77 -0.55
C GLY A 16 -7.00 6.07 0.81
N VAL A 17 -6.70 4.76 0.86
CA VAL A 17 -6.83 3.96 2.10
C VAL A 17 -6.00 4.52 3.28
N VAL A 18 -4.86 5.13 2.99
CA VAL A 18 -3.98 5.75 4.01
C VAL A 18 -4.54 7.08 4.49
N GLY A 19 -4.97 7.96 3.57
CA GLY A 19 -5.57 9.24 3.93
C GLY A 19 -6.86 9.08 4.74
N LEU A 20 -7.71 8.13 4.34
CA LEU A 20 -8.92 7.78 5.09
C LEU A 20 -8.61 7.19 6.47
N ALA A 21 -7.60 6.32 6.60
CA ALA A 21 -7.18 5.80 7.89
C ALA A 21 -6.68 6.90 8.84
N ILE A 22 -5.93 7.89 8.31
CA ILE A 22 -5.46 9.05 9.08
C ILE A 22 -6.63 9.95 9.48
N ALA A 23 -7.52 10.29 8.53
CA ALA A 23 -8.69 11.10 8.79
C ALA A 23 -9.58 10.48 9.87
N ARG A 24 -9.82 9.18 9.79
CA ARG A 24 -10.50 8.39 10.82
C ARG A 24 -9.80 8.52 12.18
N ALA A 25 -8.49 8.35 12.24
CA ALA A 25 -7.75 8.41 13.51
C ALA A 25 -7.81 9.80 14.15
N LEU A 26 -7.68 10.87 13.35
CA LEU A 26 -7.82 12.25 13.81
C LEU A 26 -9.23 12.55 14.31
N ALA A 27 -10.26 12.17 13.54
CA ALA A 27 -11.66 12.41 13.91
C ALA A 27 -12.06 11.66 15.19
N LEU A 28 -11.59 10.42 15.37
CA LEU A 28 -11.82 9.64 16.59
C LEU A 28 -11.13 10.24 17.83
N GLN A 29 -10.14 11.13 17.67
CA GLN A 29 -9.59 11.94 18.75
C GLN A 29 -10.40 13.24 19.02
N GLY A 30 -11.52 13.42 18.34
CA GLY A 30 -12.38 14.60 18.47
C GLY A 30 -11.89 15.82 17.71
N ARG A 31 -10.96 15.66 16.76
CA ARG A 31 -10.50 16.76 15.89
C ARG A 31 -11.47 17.01 14.75
N GLU A 32 -11.59 18.27 14.34
CA GLU A 32 -12.28 18.64 13.11
C GLU A 32 -11.38 18.28 11.91
N VAL A 33 -11.93 17.52 10.96
CA VAL A 33 -11.17 16.98 9.83
C VAL A 33 -11.91 17.20 8.52
N LEU A 34 -11.23 17.83 7.55
CA LEU A 34 -11.63 17.87 6.15
C LEU A 34 -10.68 17.00 5.32
N VAL A 35 -11.22 16.04 4.58
CA VAL A 35 -10.48 15.27 3.58
C VAL A 35 -10.77 15.87 2.21
N ALA A 36 -9.74 16.37 1.53
CA ALA A 36 -9.85 16.90 0.18
C ALA A 36 -9.31 15.89 -0.84
N GLU A 37 -10.18 15.45 -1.75
CA GLU A 37 -9.88 14.49 -2.81
C GLU A 37 -10.03 15.15 -4.18
N ALA A 38 -9.03 14.97 -5.04
CA ALA A 38 -8.99 15.55 -6.38
C ALA A 38 -9.97 14.86 -7.34
N THR A 39 -10.23 13.57 -7.13
CA THR A 39 -11.12 12.74 -7.95
C THR A 39 -12.56 12.75 -7.45
N GLU A 40 -13.45 12.06 -8.17
CA GLU A 40 -14.89 11.99 -7.94
C GLU A 40 -15.31 11.11 -6.77
N ALA A 41 -14.40 10.26 -6.27
CA ALA A 41 -14.71 9.25 -5.27
C ALA A 41 -13.48 8.87 -4.46
N ILE A 42 -13.70 8.18 -3.34
CA ILE A 42 -12.60 7.63 -2.54
C ILE A 42 -11.85 6.54 -3.31
N GLY A 43 -10.56 6.38 -3.01
CA GLY A 43 -9.81 5.17 -3.35
C GLY A 43 -9.52 4.93 -4.84
N THR A 44 -9.78 5.90 -5.71
CA THR A 44 -9.64 5.78 -7.18
C THR A 44 -8.18 5.62 -7.65
N GLY A 45 -7.20 6.09 -6.86
CA GLY A 45 -5.77 5.96 -7.13
C GLY A 45 -5.20 4.55 -6.87
N THR A 46 -3.96 4.47 -6.39
CA THR A 46 -3.25 3.19 -6.10
C THR A 46 -4.05 2.23 -5.19
N SER A 47 -4.94 2.76 -4.35
CA SER A 47 -5.78 1.97 -3.42
C SER A 47 -6.79 1.05 -4.14
N SER A 48 -7.17 1.36 -5.39
CA SER A 48 -7.99 0.49 -6.24
C SER A 48 -7.17 -0.43 -7.16
N ARG A 49 -5.85 -0.26 -7.21
CA ARG A 49 -4.96 -0.90 -8.19
C ARG A 49 -3.80 -1.64 -7.53
N ASN A 50 -4.12 -2.58 -6.65
CA ASN A 50 -3.15 -3.38 -5.91
C ASN A 50 -3.59 -4.85 -5.80
N SER A 51 -2.80 -5.68 -5.13
CA SER A 51 -3.08 -7.11 -5.03
C SER A 51 -4.10 -7.46 -3.94
N GLU A 52 -4.51 -6.50 -3.11
CA GLU A 52 -5.42 -6.69 -1.96
C GLU A 52 -4.93 -7.67 -0.89
N VAL A 53 -3.63 -7.94 -0.88
CA VAL A 53 -3.00 -8.86 0.07
C VAL A 53 -2.82 -8.19 1.44
N ILE A 54 -3.25 -8.89 2.49
CA ILE A 54 -2.84 -8.64 3.87
C ILE A 54 -1.49 -9.33 4.08
N HIS A 55 -0.40 -8.55 4.04
CA HIS A 55 0.96 -9.07 4.13
C HIS A 55 1.34 -9.48 5.56
N ALA A 56 2.13 -10.55 5.69
CA ALA A 56 2.52 -11.08 7.00
C ALA A 56 3.64 -10.28 7.71
N GLY A 57 4.54 -9.62 6.96
CA GLY A 57 5.74 -8.94 7.53
C GLY A 57 7.10 -9.55 7.15
N ILE A 58 7.17 -10.43 6.15
CA ILE A 58 8.27 -11.40 5.99
C ILE A 58 9.60 -10.79 5.52
N TYR A 59 9.59 -10.05 4.40
CA TYR A 59 10.83 -9.75 3.65
C TYR A 59 11.46 -8.40 3.95
N TYR A 60 10.75 -7.53 4.66
CA TYR A 60 11.14 -6.15 4.87
C TYR A 60 12.43 -6.06 5.72
N PRO A 61 13.28 -5.03 5.49
CA PRO A 61 14.47 -4.83 6.32
C PRO A 61 14.10 -4.73 7.80
N ALA A 62 14.91 -5.35 8.67
CA ALA A 62 14.65 -5.32 10.11
C ALA A 62 14.62 -3.87 10.62
N ASN A 63 13.72 -3.59 11.57
CA ASN A 63 13.48 -2.27 12.17
C ASN A 63 12.97 -1.16 11.22
N SER A 64 12.78 -1.44 9.93
CA SER A 64 12.13 -0.51 8.99
C SER A 64 10.68 -0.21 9.38
N LEU A 65 10.18 0.96 8.98
CA LEU A 65 8.76 1.30 9.04
C LEU A 65 7.93 0.26 8.29
N LYS A 66 8.35 -0.19 7.10
CA LYS A 66 7.68 -1.27 6.37
C LYS A 66 7.54 -2.54 7.21
N ALA A 67 8.59 -2.99 7.89
CA ALA A 67 8.52 -4.19 8.75
C ALA A 67 7.58 -3.97 9.94
N ARG A 68 7.84 -2.93 10.74
CA ARG A 68 7.11 -2.64 11.99
C ARG A 68 5.63 -2.39 11.73
N LEU A 69 5.32 -1.50 10.78
CA LEU A 69 3.95 -1.09 10.48
C LEU A 69 3.19 -2.18 9.71
N CYS A 70 3.84 -3.05 8.94
CA CYS A 70 3.17 -4.19 8.33
C CYS A 70 2.70 -5.19 9.39
N VAL A 71 3.54 -5.52 10.37
CA VAL A 71 3.17 -6.47 11.44
C VAL A 71 2.08 -5.87 12.31
N ARG A 72 2.27 -4.65 12.83
CA ARG A 72 1.25 -3.93 13.61
C ARG A 72 -0.06 -3.77 12.82
N GLY A 73 0.04 -3.30 11.58
CA GLY A 73 -1.09 -3.05 10.70
C GLY A 73 -1.87 -4.30 10.36
N LYS A 74 -1.21 -5.44 10.11
CA LYS A 74 -1.87 -6.74 9.92
C LYS A 74 -2.78 -7.10 11.08
N HIS A 75 -2.31 -6.94 12.31
CA HIS A 75 -3.11 -7.26 13.51
C HIS A 75 -4.30 -6.33 13.66
N LEU A 76 -4.08 -5.02 13.52
CA LEU A 76 -5.14 -4.02 13.55
C LEU A 76 -6.18 -4.26 12.44
N LEU A 77 -5.74 -4.55 11.22
CA LEU A 77 -6.59 -4.75 10.07
C LEU A 77 -7.46 -5.99 10.20
N TYR A 78 -6.91 -7.13 10.64
CA TYR A 78 -7.72 -8.32 10.90
C TYR A 78 -8.74 -8.09 12.01
N ALA A 79 -8.36 -7.41 13.10
CA ALA A 79 -9.27 -7.07 14.18
C ALA A 79 -10.39 -6.15 13.68
N TYR A 80 -10.04 -5.11 12.92
CA TYR A 80 -10.99 -4.16 12.34
C TYR A 80 -11.95 -4.85 11.36
N CYS A 81 -11.45 -5.69 10.46
CA CYS A 81 -12.31 -6.41 9.52
C CYS A 81 -13.27 -7.36 10.23
N ALA A 82 -12.84 -8.03 11.31
CA ALA A 82 -13.70 -8.89 12.11
C ALA A 82 -14.76 -8.08 12.89
N GLU A 83 -14.37 -6.97 13.52
CA GLU A 83 -15.27 -6.07 14.28
C GLU A 83 -16.35 -5.48 13.37
N ARG A 84 -15.98 -5.09 12.15
CA ARG A 84 -16.85 -4.38 11.21
C ARG A 84 -17.54 -5.28 10.20
N GLY A 85 -17.30 -6.58 10.26
CA GLY A 85 -17.86 -7.55 9.31
C GLY A 85 -17.39 -7.35 7.87
N LEU A 86 -16.17 -6.84 7.67
CA LEU A 86 -15.64 -6.55 6.33
C LEU A 86 -15.19 -7.83 5.63
N PRO A 87 -15.41 -7.96 4.31
CA PRO A 87 -14.97 -9.13 3.56
C PRO A 87 -13.45 -9.28 3.58
N HIS A 88 -12.97 -10.36 4.20
CA HIS A 88 -11.55 -10.72 4.23
C HIS A 88 -11.38 -12.23 4.38
N LYS A 89 -10.23 -12.76 3.92
CA LYS A 89 -9.91 -14.19 4.02
C LYS A 89 -8.46 -14.40 4.40
N ARG A 90 -8.20 -15.14 5.48
CA ARG A 90 -6.87 -15.60 5.86
C ARG A 90 -6.52 -16.89 5.10
N LEU A 91 -6.28 -16.75 3.80
CA LEU A 91 -6.02 -17.88 2.90
C LEU A 91 -4.68 -18.57 3.20
N GLY A 92 -3.72 -17.83 3.74
CA GLY A 92 -2.33 -18.25 3.81
C GLY A 92 -1.62 -18.08 2.47
N LYS A 93 -0.29 -18.24 2.51
CA LYS A 93 0.59 -18.12 1.35
C LYS A 93 1.70 -19.15 1.42
N PHE A 94 1.97 -19.82 0.30
CA PHE A 94 3.23 -20.52 0.11
C PHE A 94 4.26 -19.62 -0.56
N ILE A 95 5.44 -19.55 0.06
CA ILE A 95 6.67 -19.13 -0.60
C ILE A 95 7.32 -20.41 -1.14
N VAL A 96 7.44 -20.54 -2.45
CA VAL A 96 7.80 -21.81 -3.10
C VAL A 96 9.21 -21.75 -3.68
N ALA A 97 10.01 -22.76 -3.36
CA ALA A 97 11.32 -23.01 -3.96
C ALA A 97 11.17 -24.08 -5.03
N THR A 98 11.56 -23.76 -6.26
CA THR A 98 11.48 -24.61 -7.46
C THR A 98 12.82 -25.26 -7.81
N SER A 99 13.87 -25.02 -7.02
CA SER A 99 15.18 -25.68 -7.13
C SER A 99 15.78 -25.98 -5.76
N ALA A 100 16.83 -26.82 -5.73
CA ALA A 100 17.58 -27.08 -4.49
C ALA A 100 18.24 -25.81 -3.92
N ALA A 101 18.81 -24.97 -4.79
CA ALA A 101 19.43 -23.71 -4.38
C ALA A 101 18.41 -22.73 -3.77
N GLU A 102 17.19 -22.66 -4.31
CA GLU A 102 16.12 -21.85 -3.71
C GLU A 102 15.64 -22.41 -2.37
N ALA A 103 15.63 -23.74 -2.22
CA ALA A 103 15.20 -24.38 -0.98
C ALA A 103 16.12 -24.04 0.19
N GLU A 104 17.43 -23.90 -0.05
CA GLU A 104 18.41 -23.46 0.95
C GLU A 104 18.14 -22.03 1.48
N LEU A 105 17.44 -21.20 0.70
CA LEU A 105 17.11 -19.82 1.09
C LEU A 105 15.93 -19.73 2.07
N LEU A 106 15.08 -20.77 2.16
CA LEU A 106 13.83 -20.73 2.93
C LEU A 106 14.07 -20.54 4.44
N ASP A 107 15.12 -21.14 4.99
CA ASP A 107 15.48 -20.97 6.41
C ASP A 107 15.89 -19.52 6.72
N GLY A 108 16.66 -18.90 5.83
CA GLY A 108 17.02 -17.48 5.94
C GLY A 108 15.80 -16.55 5.86
N ILE A 109 14.81 -16.89 5.02
CA ILE A 109 13.55 -16.16 4.93
C ILE A 109 12.74 -16.31 6.23
N ALA A 110 12.65 -17.52 6.79
CA ALA A 110 11.96 -17.76 8.05
C ALA A 110 12.61 -17.00 9.21
N LYS A 111 13.95 -16.99 9.29
CA LYS A 111 14.71 -16.21 10.30
C LYS A 111 14.46 -14.71 10.19
N ARG A 112 14.41 -14.18 8.96
CA ARG A 112 14.07 -12.76 8.73
C ARG A 112 12.64 -12.45 9.16
N ALA A 113 11.70 -13.35 8.86
CA ALA A 113 10.32 -13.22 9.28
C ALA A 113 10.20 -13.15 10.82
N ALA A 114 10.86 -14.08 11.52
CA ALA A 114 10.91 -14.10 12.98
C ALA A 114 11.54 -12.81 13.57
N ALA A 115 12.62 -12.30 12.96
CA ALA A 115 13.23 -11.03 13.37
C ALA A 115 12.27 -9.82 13.20
N ASN A 116 11.29 -9.92 12.31
CA ASN A 116 10.23 -8.92 12.13
C ASN A 116 8.99 -9.19 13.01
N GLY A 117 9.00 -10.20 13.88
CA GLY A 117 7.86 -10.59 14.72
C GLY A 117 6.82 -11.46 13.99
N VAL A 118 7.23 -12.21 12.98
CA VAL A 118 6.39 -13.17 12.24
C VAL A 118 6.82 -14.60 12.59
N ASP A 119 6.26 -15.11 13.70
CA ASP A 119 6.67 -16.39 14.30
C ASP A 119 5.82 -17.58 13.84
N ASP A 120 4.86 -17.36 12.95
CA ASP A 120 3.90 -18.38 12.48
C ASP A 120 4.33 -19.09 11.20
N MET A 121 5.55 -18.83 10.71
CA MET A 121 6.08 -19.44 9.49
C MET A 121 6.37 -20.92 9.68
N GLN A 122 5.98 -21.77 8.71
CA GLN A 122 6.18 -23.22 8.78
C GLN A 122 6.95 -23.71 7.57
N LEU A 123 8.06 -24.41 7.79
CA LEU A 123 8.79 -25.08 6.71
C LEU A 123 8.02 -26.33 6.28
N VAL A 124 7.79 -26.46 4.97
CA VAL A 124 6.98 -27.50 4.36
C VAL A 124 7.79 -28.20 3.26
N SER A 125 7.81 -29.54 3.27
CA SER A 125 8.45 -30.30 2.19
C SER A 125 7.69 -30.12 0.88
N GLY A 126 8.36 -30.21 -0.28
CA GLY A 126 7.68 -30.14 -1.58
C GLY A 126 6.55 -31.15 -1.71
N ALA A 127 6.74 -32.38 -1.21
CA ALA A 127 5.71 -33.41 -1.20
C ALA A 127 4.47 -33.03 -0.36
N GLN A 128 4.64 -32.33 0.77
CA GLN A 128 3.50 -31.84 1.55
C GLN A 128 2.83 -30.65 0.84
N ALA A 129 3.60 -29.70 0.32
CA ALA A 129 3.05 -28.55 -0.39
C ALA A 129 2.23 -28.96 -1.62
N MET A 130 2.72 -29.94 -2.40
CA MET A 130 2.00 -30.51 -3.55
C MET A 130 0.80 -31.39 -3.15
N ARG A 131 0.73 -31.92 -1.92
CA ARG A 131 -0.50 -32.53 -1.41
C ARG A 131 -1.56 -31.47 -1.08
N ASP A 132 -1.14 -30.36 -0.48
CA ASP A 132 -2.03 -29.27 -0.08
C ASP A 132 -2.50 -28.43 -1.28
N GLU A 133 -1.67 -28.34 -2.32
CA GLU A 133 -1.93 -27.62 -3.57
C GLU A 133 -1.56 -28.53 -4.77
N PRO A 134 -2.47 -29.41 -5.24
CA PRO A 134 -2.17 -30.46 -6.22
C PRO A 134 -1.64 -29.99 -7.59
N ALA A 135 -1.89 -28.74 -7.96
CA ALA A 135 -1.35 -28.17 -9.20
C ALA A 135 0.09 -27.63 -9.06
N LEU A 136 0.65 -27.65 -7.84
CA LEU A 136 1.94 -27.04 -7.52
C LEU A 136 3.08 -27.96 -7.95
N SER A 137 4.18 -27.38 -8.41
CA SER A 137 5.46 -28.05 -8.60
C SER A 137 6.52 -27.29 -7.81
N CYS A 138 7.09 -27.91 -6.77
CA CYS A 138 8.15 -27.28 -5.98
C CYS A 138 9.04 -28.32 -5.29
N THR A 139 10.26 -27.90 -4.95
CA THR A 139 11.24 -28.66 -4.16
C THR A 139 10.93 -28.55 -2.66
N ALA A 140 10.59 -27.35 -2.19
CA ALA A 140 10.22 -27.05 -0.81
C ALA A 140 9.37 -25.79 -0.77
N ALA A 141 8.69 -25.55 0.35
CA ALA A 141 7.90 -24.34 0.56
C ALA A 141 8.00 -23.83 2.00
N LEU A 142 7.68 -22.56 2.18
CA LEU A 142 7.48 -21.95 3.48
C LEU A 142 6.04 -21.41 3.54
N LEU A 143 5.25 -21.92 4.48
CA LEU A 143 3.88 -21.50 4.71
C LEU A 143 3.87 -20.25 5.60
N SER A 144 3.19 -19.21 5.14
CA SER A 144 2.78 -18.06 5.93
C SER A 144 1.26 -18.15 6.19
N PRO A 145 0.82 -18.65 7.35
CA PRO A 145 -0.60 -18.86 7.61
C PRO A 145 -1.35 -17.55 7.89
N SER A 146 -0.70 -16.50 8.41
CA SER A 146 -1.34 -15.19 8.62
C SER A 146 -1.51 -14.33 7.37
N THR A 147 -0.91 -14.69 6.23
CA THR A 147 -1.16 -13.96 4.98
C THR A 147 -2.62 -14.12 4.54
N GLY A 148 -3.24 -13.06 4.04
CA GLY A 148 -4.62 -13.10 3.59
C GLY A 148 -4.93 -12.09 2.49
N ILE A 149 -6.22 -11.88 2.26
CA ILE A 149 -6.77 -10.89 1.34
C ILE A 149 -7.92 -10.12 1.99
N VAL A 150 -8.17 -8.90 1.52
CA VAL A 150 -9.25 -8.01 2.00
C VAL A 150 -9.90 -7.31 0.81
N ASP A 151 -11.21 -7.09 0.87
CA ASP A 151 -11.87 -6.15 -0.04
C ASP A 151 -11.45 -4.72 0.31
N SER A 152 -10.57 -4.12 -0.50
CA SER A 152 -10.02 -2.80 -0.18
C SER A 152 -11.05 -1.69 -0.32
N HIS A 153 -12.06 -1.86 -1.16
CA HIS A 153 -13.10 -0.86 -1.36
C HIS A 153 -14.05 -0.84 -0.16
N ALA A 154 -14.52 -2.01 0.30
CA ALA A 154 -15.29 -2.12 1.53
C ALA A 154 -14.51 -1.59 2.75
N LEU A 155 -13.20 -1.82 2.80
CA LEU A 155 -12.33 -1.27 3.84
C LEU A 155 -12.31 0.26 3.82
N MET A 156 -12.10 0.87 2.65
CA MET A 156 -12.08 2.33 2.51
C MET A 156 -13.44 2.96 2.82
N LEU A 157 -14.55 2.36 2.38
CA LEU A 157 -15.90 2.80 2.74
C LEU A 157 -16.12 2.75 4.25
N SER A 158 -15.63 1.71 4.93
CA SER A 158 -15.72 1.60 6.39
C SER A 158 -14.87 2.66 7.10
N TYR A 159 -13.68 2.99 6.61
CA TYR A 159 -12.86 4.08 7.15
C TYR A 159 -13.50 5.45 6.94
N GLN A 160 -14.07 5.70 5.76
CA GLN A 160 -14.84 6.91 5.49
C GLN A 160 -16.02 7.03 6.47
N GLY A 161 -16.84 5.98 6.60
CA GLY A 161 -17.98 5.98 7.50
C GLY A 161 -17.62 6.23 8.96
N ASP A 162 -16.50 5.68 9.43
CA ASP A 162 -16.00 5.97 10.78
C ASP A 162 -15.59 7.43 10.96
N ALA A 163 -14.87 7.98 9.98
CA ALA A 163 -14.42 9.37 10.03
C ALA A 163 -15.62 10.32 10.03
N GLU A 164 -16.59 10.09 9.13
CA GLU A 164 -17.81 10.89 9.01
C GLU A 164 -18.72 10.77 10.25
N GLN A 165 -18.84 9.57 10.82
CA GLN A 165 -19.56 9.37 12.08
C GLN A 165 -18.92 10.15 13.24
N ALA A 166 -17.59 10.31 13.21
CA ALA A 166 -16.84 11.13 14.16
C ALA A 166 -16.78 12.63 13.77
N GLY A 167 -17.50 13.06 12.73
CA GLY A 167 -17.64 14.47 12.34
C GLY A 167 -16.70 14.96 11.24
N ALA A 168 -15.88 14.08 10.64
CA ALA A 168 -15.08 14.44 9.47
C ALA A 168 -15.96 14.70 8.23
N GLN A 169 -15.45 15.50 7.30
CA GLN A 169 -16.07 15.71 5.99
C GLN A 169 -15.12 15.26 4.89
N VAL A 170 -15.65 14.59 3.86
CA VAL A 170 -14.89 14.23 2.65
C VAL A 170 -15.47 15.01 1.48
N VAL A 171 -14.62 15.80 0.81
CA VAL A 171 -15.00 16.60 -0.35
C VAL A 171 -14.22 16.15 -1.59
N PHE A 172 -14.96 15.93 -2.68
CA PHE A 172 -14.44 15.42 -3.95
C PHE A 172 -14.25 16.54 -4.96
N HIS A 173 -13.57 16.25 -6.08
CA HIS A 173 -13.25 17.26 -7.11
C HIS A 173 -12.59 18.54 -6.57
N THR A 174 -11.86 18.40 -5.47
CA THR A 174 -11.27 19.51 -4.69
C THR A 174 -9.74 19.32 -4.64
N PRO A 175 -9.04 19.44 -5.78
CA PRO A 175 -7.59 19.27 -5.82
C PRO A 175 -6.88 20.41 -5.08
N LEU A 176 -5.93 20.08 -4.18
CA LEU A 176 -5.03 21.08 -3.62
C LEU A 176 -3.99 21.48 -4.69
N GLU A 177 -3.99 22.75 -5.11
CA GLU A 177 -3.08 23.24 -6.14
C GLU A 177 -1.75 23.71 -5.56
N ARG A 178 -1.81 24.40 -4.41
CA ARG A 178 -0.67 24.91 -3.65
C ARG A 178 -1.04 25.16 -2.19
N ALA A 179 -0.03 25.29 -1.33
CA ALA A 179 -0.19 25.76 0.04
C ALA A 179 0.95 26.69 0.45
N GLU A 180 0.78 27.41 1.55
CA GLU A 180 1.79 28.28 2.16
C GLU A 180 1.83 28.03 3.67
N VAL A 181 3.02 27.85 4.24
CA VAL A 181 3.24 27.84 5.68
C VAL A 181 3.12 29.27 6.21
N LEU A 182 2.19 29.50 7.13
CA LEU A 182 1.90 30.84 7.63
C LEU A 182 2.87 31.24 8.76
N PRO A 183 3.37 32.50 8.81
CA PRO A 183 4.30 32.97 9.85
C PRO A 183 3.79 32.81 11.29
N GLN A 184 2.47 32.85 11.48
CA GLN A 184 1.79 32.68 12.76
C GLN A 184 1.41 31.23 13.09
N GLY A 185 1.89 30.26 12.29
CA GLY A 185 1.53 28.85 12.37
C GLY A 185 0.30 28.47 11.54
N GLY A 186 0.26 27.20 11.15
CA GLY A 186 -0.75 26.64 10.23
C GLY A 186 -0.47 26.94 8.76
N PHE A 187 -1.47 26.71 7.92
CA PHE A 187 -1.34 26.74 6.46
C PHE A 187 -2.43 27.57 5.82
N ALA A 188 -2.11 28.25 4.71
CA ALA A 188 -3.08 28.72 3.74
C ALA A 188 -3.09 27.75 2.55
N LEU A 189 -4.28 27.27 2.16
CA LEU A 189 -4.48 26.25 1.14
C LEU A 189 -5.25 26.88 -0.02
N SER A 190 -4.81 26.63 -1.26
CA SER A 190 -5.56 27.02 -2.47
C SER A 190 -6.02 25.77 -3.20
N PHE A 191 -7.34 25.56 -3.21
CA PHE A 191 -7.98 24.44 -3.89
C PHE A 191 -8.53 24.88 -5.26
N GLY A 192 -8.36 24.01 -6.24
CA GLY A 192 -8.99 24.13 -7.56
C GLY A 192 -10.38 23.48 -7.59
N GLY A 193 -10.80 23.04 -8.77
CA GLY A 193 -12.10 22.42 -9.00
C GLY A 193 -13.08 23.35 -9.69
N ALA A 194 -14.37 22.98 -9.70
CA ALA A 194 -15.42 23.79 -10.32
C ALA A 194 -15.61 25.14 -9.62
N GLU A 195 -15.42 25.17 -8.30
CA GLU A 195 -15.49 26.36 -7.47
C GLU A 195 -14.17 26.49 -6.68
N PRO A 196 -13.13 27.09 -7.26
CA PRO A 196 -11.86 27.29 -6.58
C PRO A 196 -12.05 28.07 -5.28
N MET A 197 -11.36 27.65 -4.23
CA MET A 197 -11.50 28.24 -2.91
C MET A 197 -10.17 28.27 -2.15
N SER A 198 -10.11 29.13 -1.15
CA SER A 198 -8.99 29.17 -0.22
C SER A 198 -9.48 28.89 1.19
N LEU A 199 -8.75 28.07 1.93
CA LEU A 199 -9.01 27.76 3.33
C LEU A 199 -7.71 27.87 4.12
N THR A 200 -7.82 28.12 5.42
CA THR A 200 -6.70 28.01 6.35
C THR A 200 -6.89 26.85 7.30
N CYS A 201 -5.80 26.18 7.66
CA CYS A 201 -5.85 25.12 8.66
C CYS A 201 -4.70 25.16 9.68
N HIS A 202 -4.87 24.44 10.79
CA HIS A 202 -3.82 24.23 11.79
C HIS A 202 -2.90 23.06 11.40
N THR A 203 -3.48 21.96 10.93
CA THR A 203 -2.75 20.75 10.54
C THR A 203 -3.00 20.41 9.08
N LEU A 204 -1.92 20.09 8.35
CA LEU A 204 -1.97 19.62 6.98
C LEU A 204 -1.27 18.25 6.87
N ILE A 205 -2.04 17.23 6.49
CA ILE A 205 -1.52 15.90 6.19
C ILE A 205 -1.47 15.70 4.68
N ASN A 206 -0.28 15.50 4.14
CA ASN A 206 -0.09 15.16 2.74
C ASN A 206 -0.04 13.63 2.57
N ALA A 207 -1.16 13.04 2.14
CA ALA A 207 -1.32 11.63 1.83
C ALA A 207 -1.62 11.41 0.33
N ALA A 208 -1.12 12.29 -0.55
CA ALA A 208 -1.45 12.34 -1.98
C ALA A 208 -0.83 11.24 -2.86
N GLY A 209 -0.35 10.14 -2.26
CA GLY A 209 0.10 8.94 -2.97
C GLY A 209 1.25 9.21 -3.95
N LEU A 210 1.01 8.91 -5.24
CA LEU A 210 1.99 9.13 -6.33
C LEU A 210 2.52 10.56 -6.36
N HIS A 211 1.64 11.53 -6.06
CA HIS A 211 1.90 12.96 -6.20
C HIS A 211 2.29 13.63 -4.88
N ALA A 212 2.52 12.87 -3.81
CA ALA A 212 2.86 13.44 -2.50
C ALA A 212 4.13 14.31 -2.55
N PRO A 213 5.25 13.89 -3.16
CA PRO A 213 6.41 14.78 -3.32
C PRO A 213 6.14 16.00 -4.21
N THR A 214 5.41 15.83 -5.32
CA THR A 214 5.04 16.94 -6.21
C THR A 214 4.16 17.96 -5.50
N LEU A 215 3.21 17.52 -4.68
CA LEU A 215 2.39 18.41 -3.87
C LEU A 215 3.22 19.13 -2.81
N ALA A 216 4.12 18.42 -2.11
CA ALA A 216 5.02 19.01 -1.12
C ALA A 216 5.89 20.13 -1.72
N ARG A 217 6.36 19.97 -2.96
CA ARG A 217 7.12 21.02 -3.69
C ARG A 217 6.31 22.28 -3.97
N ARG A 218 4.97 22.21 -3.90
CA ARG A 218 4.05 23.35 -4.08
C ARG A 218 3.61 23.96 -2.74
N ILE A 219 4.23 23.57 -1.64
CA ILE A 219 4.02 24.16 -0.31
C ILE A 219 5.13 25.18 -0.07
N GLU A 220 4.79 26.47 -0.19
CA GLU A 220 5.71 27.55 0.12
C GLU A 220 6.07 27.52 1.61
N GLY A 221 7.37 27.62 1.92
CA GLY A 221 7.89 27.52 3.29
C GLY A 221 8.31 26.10 3.72
N LEU A 222 7.94 25.05 2.99
CA LEU A 222 8.44 23.70 3.28
C LEU A 222 9.90 23.54 2.77
N PRO A 223 10.86 23.07 3.59
CA PRO A 223 12.24 22.94 3.16
C PRO A 223 12.39 21.94 2.01
N ALA A 224 12.91 22.40 0.86
CA ALA A 224 13.07 21.55 -0.33
C ALA A 224 13.92 20.29 -0.08
N ALA A 225 14.91 20.36 0.82
CA ALA A 225 15.75 19.24 1.21
C ALA A 225 15.01 18.13 1.98
N SER A 226 13.82 18.43 2.52
CA SER A 226 12.97 17.45 3.22
C SER A 226 12.08 16.63 2.29
N ILE A 227 12.06 16.97 0.99
CA ILE A 227 11.15 16.38 0.00
C ILE A 227 11.93 15.37 -0.86
N PRO A 228 11.54 14.08 -0.86
CA PRO A 228 12.24 13.09 -1.67
C PRO A 228 11.96 13.27 -3.18
N PRO A 229 12.74 12.62 -4.06
CA PRO A 229 12.40 12.51 -5.47
C PRO A 229 11.09 11.73 -5.66
N GLU A 230 10.45 11.92 -6.81
CA GLU A 230 9.21 11.24 -7.19
C GLU A 230 9.46 10.33 -8.39
N TYR A 231 9.16 9.05 -8.23
CA TYR A 231 9.26 8.07 -9.29
C TYR A 231 8.01 7.21 -9.38
N LEU A 232 7.71 6.73 -10.58
CA LEU A 232 6.56 5.90 -10.86
C LEU A 232 7.03 4.50 -11.29
N CYS A 233 6.60 3.49 -10.54
CA CYS A 233 6.89 2.09 -10.85
C CYS A 233 5.60 1.30 -11.05
N LYS A 234 5.20 1.18 -12.32
CA LYS A 234 4.03 0.45 -12.79
C LYS A 234 4.21 -1.06 -12.63
N GLY A 235 3.09 -1.72 -12.44
CA GLY A 235 2.98 -3.16 -12.39
C GLY A 235 1.70 -3.61 -13.08
N SER A 236 1.84 -4.57 -13.98
CA SER A 236 0.77 -5.17 -14.77
C SER A 236 0.29 -6.46 -14.13
N TYR A 237 -1.02 -6.67 -14.16
CA TYR A 237 -1.69 -7.87 -13.71
C TYR A 237 -2.42 -8.53 -14.86
N PHE A 238 -2.35 -9.86 -14.91
CA PHE A 238 -3.12 -10.68 -15.83
C PHE A 238 -4.02 -11.63 -15.05
N THR A 239 -5.25 -11.80 -15.49
CA THR A 239 -6.23 -12.68 -14.83
C THR A 239 -6.23 -14.05 -15.47
N LEU A 240 -6.55 -15.08 -14.69
CA LEU A 240 -6.73 -16.43 -15.21
C LEU A 240 -8.18 -16.63 -15.63
N SER A 241 -8.40 -17.06 -16.87
CA SER A 241 -9.71 -17.53 -17.31
C SER A 241 -10.04 -18.88 -16.68
N GLY A 242 -11.22 -19.00 -16.05
CA GLY A 242 -11.69 -20.24 -15.44
C GLY A 242 -11.32 -20.39 -13.96
N ARG A 243 -11.23 -21.65 -13.48
CA ARG A 243 -11.03 -21.98 -12.07
C ARG A 243 -9.58 -21.74 -11.65
N ALA A 244 -9.39 -21.10 -10.50
CA ALA A 244 -8.06 -20.96 -9.90
C ALA A 244 -7.42 -22.33 -9.58
N PRO A 245 -6.12 -22.52 -9.89
CA PRO A 245 -5.41 -23.78 -9.65
C PRO A 245 -5.04 -24.00 -8.18
N PHE A 246 -5.07 -22.94 -7.38
CA PHE A 246 -4.62 -22.94 -5.99
C PHE A 246 -5.68 -22.36 -5.05
N SER A 247 -5.67 -22.83 -3.81
CA SER A 247 -6.52 -22.30 -2.73
C SER A 247 -5.84 -21.21 -1.88
N ARG A 248 -4.52 -21.05 -2.04
CA ARG A 248 -3.66 -20.10 -1.33
C ARG A 248 -2.93 -19.19 -2.31
N LEU A 249 -2.31 -18.14 -1.77
CA LEU A 249 -1.40 -17.31 -2.57
C LEU A 249 -0.08 -18.05 -2.79
N ILE A 250 0.51 -17.94 -3.99
CA ILE A 250 1.78 -18.58 -4.35
C ILE A 250 2.78 -17.50 -4.75
N TYR A 251 3.90 -17.45 -4.02
CA TYR A 251 4.99 -16.51 -4.26
C TYR A 251 6.26 -17.32 -4.51
N PRO A 252 6.99 -17.12 -5.61
CA PRO A 252 8.32 -17.69 -5.75
C PRO A 252 9.27 -17.09 -4.69
N VAL A 253 10.33 -17.81 -4.34
CA VAL A 253 11.44 -17.25 -3.57
C VAL A 253 11.96 -15.99 -4.29
N PRO A 254 12.18 -14.85 -3.59
CA PRO A 254 12.72 -13.65 -4.22
C PRO A 254 14.10 -13.92 -4.82
N GLN A 255 14.23 -13.77 -6.15
CA GLN A 255 15.51 -13.84 -6.84
C GLN A 255 16.10 -12.43 -7.01
N HIS A 256 17.43 -12.28 -6.92
CA HIS A 256 18.11 -11.01 -7.22
C HIS A 256 18.02 -10.63 -8.71
N ALA A 257 17.79 -11.61 -9.58
CA ALA A 257 17.65 -11.43 -11.03
C ALA A 257 16.51 -12.32 -11.54
N GLY A 258 15.36 -11.74 -11.82
CA GLY A 258 14.21 -12.46 -12.35
C GLY A 258 12.87 -11.81 -12.01
N LEU A 259 11.85 -12.07 -12.82
CA LEU A 259 10.48 -11.64 -12.55
C LEU A 259 9.82 -12.61 -11.56
N GLY A 260 9.65 -12.20 -10.30
CA GLY A 260 8.89 -12.94 -9.31
C GLY A 260 7.38 -12.77 -9.53
N VAL A 261 6.76 -13.55 -10.42
CA VAL A 261 5.32 -13.47 -10.67
C VAL A 261 4.55 -14.15 -9.54
N HIS A 262 3.88 -13.36 -8.72
CA HIS A 262 2.98 -13.89 -7.70
C HIS A 262 1.67 -14.38 -8.33
N LEU A 263 1.08 -15.42 -7.75
CA LEU A 263 -0.34 -15.73 -7.91
C LEU A 263 -1.08 -15.29 -6.65
N THR A 264 -2.11 -14.48 -6.86
CA THR A 264 -3.04 -14.05 -5.81
C THR A 264 -4.47 -14.39 -6.18
N LEU A 265 -5.35 -14.40 -5.18
CA LEU A 265 -6.77 -14.68 -5.33
C LEU A 265 -7.56 -13.43 -4.92
N ASP A 266 -8.66 -13.15 -5.60
CA ASP A 266 -9.63 -12.15 -5.15
C ASP A 266 -10.67 -12.76 -4.20
N MET A 267 -11.59 -11.93 -3.71
CA MET A 267 -12.65 -12.37 -2.81
C MET A 267 -13.63 -13.37 -3.45
N GLY A 268 -13.78 -13.33 -4.78
CA GLY A 268 -14.56 -14.29 -5.58
C GLY A 268 -13.84 -15.60 -5.87
N GLY A 269 -12.53 -15.67 -5.59
CA GLY A 269 -11.69 -16.84 -5.85
C GLY A 269 -11.06 -16.87 -7.24
N GLN A 270 -11.12 -15.78 -8.01
CA GLN A 270 -10.42 -15.69 -9.29
C GLN A 270 -8.92 -15.46 -9.06
N ALA A 271 -8.10 -16.15 -9.84
CA ALA A 271 -6.65 -16.00 -9.79
C ALA A 271 -6.18 -14.83 -10.68
N LYS A 272 -5.22 -14.07 -10.15
CA LYS A 272 -4.48 -13.05 -10.90
C LYS A 272 -2.99 -13.21 -10.68
N PHE A 273 -2.23 -12.92 -11.73
CA PHE A 273 -0.79 -13.00 -11.76
C PHE A 273 -0.17 -11.60 -11.80
N GLY A 274 0.93 -11.43 -11.09
CA GLY A 274 1.70 -10.18 -11.03
C GLY A 274 1.78 -9.61 -9.62
N PRO A 275 2.08 -8.32 -9.47
CA PRO A 275 2.47 -7.40 -10.55
C PRO A 275 3.90 -7.64 -11.04
N ASP A 276 4.18 -7.25 -12.29
CA ASP A 276 5.56 -7.02 -12.73
C ASP A 276 6.09 -5.62 -12.34
N THR A 277 7.21 -5.23 -12.96
CA THR A 277 7.91 -3.98 -12.68
C THR A 277 8.23 -3.27 -14.00
N GLU A 278 7.78 -2.03 -14.11
CA GLU A 278 8.05 -1.12 -15.23
C GLU A 278 8.19 0.31 -14.68
N TRP A 279 9.35 0.93 -14.86
CA TRP A 279 9.55 2.34 -14.48
C TRP A 279 9.07 3.23 -15.63
N ILE A 280 8.27 4.24 -15.30
CA ILE A 280 7.64 5.13 -16.28
C ILE A 280 7.79 6.60 -15.86
N ASP A 281 7.70 7.51 -16.83
CA ASP A 281 7.88 8.94 -16.60
C ASP A 281 6.55 9.67 -16.31
N THR A 282 5.42 9.10 -16.75
CA THR A 282 4.08 9.70 -16.61
C THR A 282 3.07 8.71 -16.06
N GLU A 283 2.01 9.21 -15.44
CA GLU A 283 0.93 8.37 -14.92
C GLU A 283 0.07 7.80 -16.07
N ASP A 284 0.41 6.60 -16.55
CA ASP A 284 -0.33 5.88 -17.59
C ASP A 284 -0.71 4.46 -17.13
N TYR A 285 -2.01 4.21 -16.99
CA TYR A 285 -2.57 2.92 -16.59
C TYR A 285 -2.88 1.97 -17.76
N THR A 286 -2.60 2.35 -18.99
CA THR A 286 -2.85 1.51 -20.17
C THR A 286 -2.10 0.19 -20.04
N LEU A 287 -2.82 -0.93 -20.12
CA LEU A 287 -2.20 -2.26 -20.06
C LEU A 287 -1.67 -2.64 -21.45
N ASP A 288 -0.40 -3.01 -21.54
CA ASP A 288 0.16 -3.66 -22.73
C ASP A 288 0.02 -5.18 -22.61
N PRO A 289 -0.86 -5.83 -23.41
CA PRO A 289 -1.07 -7.28 -23.33
C PRO A 289 0.17 -8.11 -23.62
N ARG A 290 1.15 -7.57 -24.37
CA ARG A 290 2.39 -8.28 -24.72
C ARG A 290 3.27 -8.57 -23.49
N ARG A 291 3.06 -7.86 -22.39
CA ARG A 291 3.76 -8.11 -21.13
C ARG A 291 3.39 -9.46 -20.50
N ALA A 292 2.30 -10.10 -20.92
CA ALA A 292 1.94 -11.44 -20.46
C ALA A 292 2.98 -12.51 -20.85
N GLU A 293 3.73 -12.32 -21.93
CA GLU A 293 4.65 -13.33 -22.47
C GLU A 293 5.70 -13.76 -21.44
N VAL A 294 6.26 -12.81 -20.69
CA VAL A 294 7.26 -13.11 -19.65
C VAL A 294 6.64 -13.76 -18.41
N PHE A 295 5.31 -13.72 -18.25
CA PHE A 295 4.62 -14.35 -17.12
C PHE A 295 4.52 -15.86 -17.30
N TYR A 296 4.34 -16.37 -18.52
CA TYR A 296 4.21 -17.82 -18.75
C TYR A 296 5.44 -18.59 -18.27
N ALA A 297 6.64 -18.14 -18.64
CA ALA A 297 7.88 -18.78 -18.21
C ALA A 297 8.05 -18.73 -16.69
N ALA A 298 7.78 -17.59 -16.06
CA ALA A 298 7.92 -17.41 -14.62
C ALA A 298 6.90 -18.24 -13.84
N VAL A 299 5.63 -18.24 -14.23
CA VAL A 299 4.57 -19.01 -13.56
C VAL A 299 4.77 -20.51 -13.72
N ARG A 300 5.20 -20.98 -14.90
CA ARG A 300 5.44 -22.41 -15.17
C ARG A 300 6.54 -23.02 -14.32
N THR A 301 7.37 -22.22 -13.65
CA THR A 301 8.33 -22.72 -12.66
C THR A 301 7.65 -23.42 -11.49
N TYR A 302 6.49 -22.91 -11.04
CA TYR A 302 5.72 -23.47 -9.94
C TYR A 302 4.35 -24.04 -10.35
N TRP A 303 3.84 -23.69 -11.54
CA TRP A 303 2.63 -24.27 -12.12
C TRP A 303 2.86 -24.66 -13.60
N PRO A 304 3.54 -25.80 -13.87
CA PRO A 304 3.88 -26.21 -15.23
C PRO A 304 2.67 -26.42 -16.15
N ALA A 305 1.51 -26.70 -15.56
CA ALA A 305 0.26 -26.95 -16.28
C ALA A 305 -0.50 -25.67 -16.68
N LEU A 306 0.04 -24.46 -16.44
CA LEU A 306 -0.53 -23.21 -16.96
C LEU A 306 -0.74 -23.34 -18.49
N PRO A 307 -1.99 -23.33 -19.00
CA PRO A 307 -2.23 -23.48 -20.43
C PRO A 307 -1.71 -22.28 -21.22
N ASP A 308 -1.32 -22.50 -22.47
CA ASP A 308 -1.02 -21.39 -23.39
C ASP A 308 -2.26 -20.49 -23.52
N HIS A 309 -2.04 -19.18 -23.65
CA HIS A 309 -3.09 -18.17 -23.84
C HIS A 309 -4.14 -18.06 -22.71
N ALA A 310 -3.90 -18.66 -21.53
CA ALA A 310 -4.82 -18.61 -20.40
C ALA A 310 -4.84 -17.27 -19.64
N LEU A 311 -3.80 -16.44 -19.83
CA LEU A 311 -3.66 -15.14 -19.19
C LEU A 311 -4.43 -14.07 -19.98
N ALA A 312 -5.54 -13.61 -19.42
CA ALA A 312 -6.32 -12.51 -19.96
C ALA A 312 -5.79 -11.16 -19.45
N PRO A 313 -5.91 -10.07 -20.23
CA PRO A 313 -5.60 -8.73 -19.76
C PRO A 313 -6.37 -8.39 -18.48
N GLY A 314 -5.66 -8.04 -17.41
CA GLY A 314 -6.23 -7.59 -16.16
C GLY A 314 -6.22 -6.06 -16.05
N TYR A 315 -5.34 -5.54 -15.20
CA TYR A 315 -5.22 -4.12 -14.92
C TYR A 315 -3.77 -3.75 -14.61
N THR A 316 -3.50 -2.46 -14.46
CA THR A 316 -2.21 -1.97 -13.97
C THR A 316 -2.41 -1.12 -12.73
N GLY A 317 -1.36 -1.07 -11.90
CA GLY A 317 -1.23 -0.14 -10.79
C GLY A 317 0.16 0.48 -10.77
N ILE A 318 0.29 1.66 -10.19
CA ILE A 318 1.56 2.38 -10.10
C ILE A 318 1.93 2.54 -8.62
N ARG A 319 3.18 2.20 -8.29
CA ARG A 319 3.74 2.32 -6.95
C ARG A 319 4.39 3.71 -6.81
N PRO A 320 4.11 4.46 -5.71
CA PRO A 320 4.83 5.67 -5.39
C PRO A 320 6.24 5.30 -4.93
N LYS A 321 7.26 5.66 -5.71
CA LYS A 321 8.67 5.38 -5.39
C LYS A 321 9.41 6.67 -5.05
N ILE A 322 10.31 6.58 -4.07
CA ILE A 322 11.18 7.69 -3.63
C ILE A 322 12.68 7.34 -3.72
N SER A 323 12.98 6.20 -4.34
CA SER A 323 14.32 5.78 -4.75
C SER A 323 14.22 5.25 -6.19
N GLY A 324 15.26 5.44 -6.98
CA GLY A 324 15.30 5.11 -8.40
C GLY A 324 15.52 3.61 -8.69
N PRO A 325 15.51 3.23 -9.99
CA PRO A 325 15.59 1.83 -10.45
C PRO A 325 16.90 1.11 -10.09
N THR A 326 17.99 1.86 -9.88
CA THR A 326 19.30 1.31 -9.54
C THR A 326 19.63 1.39 -8.05
N GLU A 327 18.71 1.91 -7.24
CA GLU A 327 18.89 2.12 -5.82
C GLU A 327 18.16 1.03 -5.01
N PRO A 328 18.63 0.72 -3.79
CA PRO A 328 17.84 -0.07 -2.87
C PRO A 328 16.44 0.55 -2.68
N ALA A 329 15.41 -0.29 -2.62
CA ALA A 329 14.06 0.19 -2.38
C ALA A 329 14.00 0.93 -1.03
N ALA A 330 13.66 2.21 -1.06
CA ALA A 330 13.47 3.01 0.14
C ALA A 330 12.39 2.43 1.06
N ASP A 331 12.50 2.75 2.35
CA ASP A 331 11.44 2.50 3.32
C ASP A 331 10.24 3.42 3.08
N PHE A 332 9.17 3.27 3.85
CA PHE A 332 8.20 4.36 3.99
C PHE A 332 8.89 5.59 4.56
N MET A 333 8.42 6.76 4.18
CA MET A 333 8.85 8.03 4.76
C MET A 333 7.62 8.76 5.30
N ILE A 334 7.58 8.96 6.61
CA ILE A 334 6.58 9.77 7.30
C ILE A 334 7.36 10.93 7.88
N SER A 335 7.33 12.06 7.19
CA SER A 335 8.14 13.25 7.49
C SER A 335 7.29 14.20 8.33
N GLY A 336 7.63 14.39 9.60
CA GLY A 336 6.91 15.24 10.55
C GLY A 336 7.71 16.46 11.03
N PRO A 337 7.16 17.28 11.95
CA PRO A 337 7.81 18.50 12.43
C PRO A 337 9.24 18.29 12.94
N ALA A 338 9.51 17.17 13.62
CA ALA A 338 10.87 16.81 14.04
C ALA A 338 11.89 16.68 12.89
N ASP A 339 11.46 16.36 11.67
CA ASP A 339 12.32 16.16 10.49
C ASP A 339 12.55 17.45 9.69
N HIS A 340 11.51 18.28 9.53
CA HIS A 340 11.53 19.45 8.65
C HIS A 340 11.28 20.79 9.34
N GLY A 341 10.93 20.80 10.63
CA GLY A 341 10.74 22.00 11.45
C GLY A 341 9.46 22.80 11.16
N ILE A 342 8.45 22.18 10.54
CA ILE A 342 7.18 22.84 10.22
C ILE A 342 6.07 22.24 11.08
N ASP A 343 5.67 22.96 12.12
CA ASP A 343 4.60 22.54 13.02
C ASP A 343 3.30 22.29 12.25
N GLY A 344 2.62 21.19 12.55
CA GLY A 344 1.33 20.84 11.95
C GLY A 344 1.39 20.24 10.54
N TYR A 345 2.57 20.08 9.91
CA TYR A 345 2.70 19.35 8.65
C TYR A 345 3.18 17.92 8.88
N VAL A 346 2.57 16.96 8.19
CA VAL A 346 3.12 15.60 8.02
C VAL A 346 2.98 15.18 6.56
N GLY A 347 4.11 14.79 5.95
CA GLY A 347 4.16 14.26 4.59
C GLY A 347 4.40 12.76 4.56
N LEU A 348 3.55 12.01 3.85
CA LEU A 348 3.71 10.58 3.64
C LEU A 348 4.22 10.31 2.22
N TYR A 349 5.46 9.84 2.10
CA TYR A 349 6.12 9.59 0.83
C TYR A 349 6.52 8.12 0.67
N GLY A 350 6.47 7.62 -0.57
CA GLY A 350 6.89 6.25 -0.87
C GLY A 350 6.00 5.16 -0.28
N ILE A 351 4.72 5.47 0.01
CA ILE A 351 3.77 4.51 0.61
C ILE A 351 3.27 3.50 -0.44
N GLU A 352 4.17 2.64 -0.89
CA GLU A 352 3.89 1.48 -1.74
C GLU A 352 3.47 0.25 -0.88
N SER A 353 3.52 -0.97 -1.41
CA SER A 353 3.31 -2.18 -0.60
C SER A 353 4.30 -2.25 0.58
N PRO A 354 3.85 -2.56 1.82
CA PRO A 354 2.53 -3.06 2.20
C PRO A 354 1.54 -2.01 2.74
N GLY A 355 1.46 -0.81 2.13
CA GLY A 355 0.68 0.33 2.64
C GLY A 355 -0.80 0.05 2.94
N LEU A 356 -1.47 -0.83 2.17
CA LEU A 356 -2.82 -1.30 2.47
C LEU A 356 -2.89 -2.02 3.84
N THR A 357 -2.01 -3.02 4.04
CA THR A 357 -1.91 -3.77 5.30
C THR A 357 -1.53 -2.86 6.45
N SER A 358 -0.64 -1.90 6.20
CA SER A 358 -0.12 -0.98 7.20
C SER A 358 -1.04 0.22 7.48
N SER A 359 -2.16 0.38 6.78
CA SER A 359 -2.96 1.62 6.78
C SER A 359 -3.33 2.15 8.18
N LEU A 360 -3.84 1.30 9.08
CA LEU A 360 -4.15 1.72 10.46
C LEU A 360 -2.91 2.06 11.29
N ALA A 361 -1.81 1.32 11.10
CA ALA A 361 -0.55 1.57 11.79
C ALA A 361 0.15 2.84 11.26
N LEU A 362 0.03 3.12 9.96
CA LEU A 362 0.47 4.36 9.34
C LEU A 362 -0.28 5.55 9.94
N ALA A 363 -1.57 5.41 10.23
CA ALA A 363 -2.32 6.44 10.93
C ALA A 363 -1.79 6.65 12.37
N GLU A 364 -1.58 5.59 13.15
CA GLU A 364 -0.97 5.70 14.49
C GLU A 364 0.40 6.43 14.45
N GLU A 365 1.27 6.04 13.51
CA GLU A 365 2.61 6.62 13.36
C GLU A 365 2.55 8.08 12.86
N THR A 366 1.58 8.43 12.00
CA THR A 366 1.35 9.81 11.53
C THR A 366 0.95 10.72 12.69
N LEU A 367 0.02 10.27 13.55
CA LEU A 367 -0.41 11.05 14.73
C LEU A 367 0.74 11.21 15.74
N THR A 368 1.58 10.19 15.86
CA THR A 368 2.80 10.25 16.68
C THR A 368 3.77 11.28 16.11
N ALA A 369 4.04 11.24 14.81
CA ALA A 369 4.91 12.19 14.13
C ALA A 369 4.37 13.63 14.21
N LEU A 370 3.05 13.83 14.21
CA LEU A 370 2.43 15.15 14.36
C LEU A 370 2.64 15.76 15.77
N SER A 371 2.80 14.92 16.79
CA SER A 371 2.87 15.34 18.20
C SER A 371 4.30 15.50 18.74
N GLY A 372 5.31 15.09 17.96
CA GLY A 372 6.73 15.13 18.33
C GLY A 372 7.46 16.24 17.59
#